data_AF-A0A391NZT8-F1
#
_entry.id   AF-A0A391NZT8-F1
#
_cell.length_a   1.000
_cell.length_b   1.000
_cell.length_c   1.000
_cell.angle_alpha   90.00
_cell.angle_beta   90.00
_cell.angle_gamma   90.00
#
_symmetry.space_group_name_H-M   'P 1'
#
loop_
_entity.id
_entity.type
_entity.pdbx_description
1 polymer ?
#
loop_
_entity_poly.entity_id
_entity_poly.type
_entity_poly.pdbx_seq_one_letter_code
_entity_poly.pdbx_strand_id
1 'polypeptide(L)' 'SDKTYLALDVECVASGYGHNDRTPCWVAIVDLQGTVLLDKKIRVTEMVSPMT' A
#
# COMPACT_ATOMS: atom_id res chain seq x y z
N SER A 1 23.74 10.17 15.04
CA SER A 1 23.03 9.01 14.48
C SER A 1 22.71 9.34 13.05
N ASP A 2 23.00 8.43 12.12
CA ASP A 2 22.47 8.59 10.76
C ASP A 2 20.96 8.42 10.78
N LYS A 3 20.27 9.28 10.03
CA LYS A 3 18.82 9.23 9.84
C LYS A 3 18.53 8.65 8.47
N THR A 4 17.75 7.57 8.43
CA THR A 4 17.21 7.03 7.18
C THR A 4 15.86 7.67 6.92
N TYR A 5 15.69 8.20 5.71
CA TYR A 5 14.44 8.78 5.23
C TYR A 5 13.86 7.88 4.16
N LEU A 6 12.57 7.60 4.27
CA LEU A 6 11.82 6.72 3.39
C LEU A 6 10.49 7.39 3.04
N ALA A 7 10.02 7.17 1.82
CA ALA A 7 8.63 7.43 1.45
C ALA A 7 7.88 6.10 1.36
N LEU A 8 6.67 6.08 1.91
CA LEU A 8 5.76 4.93 1.95
C LEU A 8 4.46 5.33 1.27
N ASP A 9 3.99 4.46 0.38
CA ASP A 9 2.67 4.56 -0.24
C ASP A 9 1.92 3.23 -0.12
N VAL A 10 0.61 3.32 0.12
CA VAL A 10 -0.26 2.15 0.35
C VAL A 10 -1.57 2.32 -0.40
N GLU A 11 -1.79 1.44 -1.37
CA GLU A 11 -3.08 1.32 -2.05
C GLU A 11 -3.98 0.31 -1.33
N CYS A 12 -5.28 0.57 -1.37
CA CYS A 12 -6.30 -0.26 -0.76
C CYS A 12 -7.35 -0.71 -1.79
N VAL A 13 -8.03 -1.81 -1.50
CA VAL A 13 -9.28 -2.20 -2.15
C VAL A 13 -10.44 -2.05 -1.17
N ALA A 14 -11.66 -1.91 -1.70
CA ALA A 14 -12.85 -2.09 -0.88
C ALA A 14 -12.99 -3.57 -0.54
N SER A 15 -13.07 -3.88 0.75
CA SER A 15 -13.26 -5.24 1.28
C SER A 15 -14.64 -5.44 1.92
N GLY A 16 -15.53 -4.46 1.75
CA GLY A 16 -16.92 -4.47 2.21
C GLY A 16 -17.68 -3.28 1.62
N TYR A 17 -18.85 -2.99 2.18
CA TYR A 17 -19.77 -1.96 1.67
C TYR A 17 -19.89 -0.74 2.60
N GLY A 18 -19.29 -0.78 3.79
CA GLY A 18 -19.18 0.35 4.69
C GLY A 18 -18.07 1.33 4.27
N HIS A 19 -18.15 2.57 4.78
CA HIS A 19 -17.21 3.63 4.40
C HIS A 19 -15.72 3.34 4.68
N ASN A 20 -15.46 2.47 5.66
CA ASN A 20 -14.11 2.14 6.13
C ASN A 20 -13.72 0.68 5.85
N ASP A 21 -14.52 -0.06 5.08
CA ASP A 21 -14.22 -1.44 4.73
C ASP A 21 -13.16 -1.44 3.62
N ARG A 22 -11.91 -1.23 4.04
CA ARG A 22 -10.75 -1.12 3.15
C ARG A 22 -9.66 -2.06 3.61
N THR A 23 -8.98 -2.68 2.66
CA THR A 23 -7.85 -3.58 2.94
C THR A 23 -6.67 -3.23 2.04
N PRO A 24 -5.46 -3.05 2.59
CA PRO A 24 -4.26 -2.81 1.80
C PRO A 24 -4.03 -3.90 0.76
N CYS A 25 -3.79 -3.52 -0.49
CA CYS A 25 -3.57 -4.42 -1.62
C CYS A 25 -2.22 -4.20 -2.31
N TRP A 26 -1.57 -3.05 -2.08
CA TRP A 26 -0.25 -2.75 -2.61
C TRP A 26 0.49 -1.85 -1.64
N VAL A 27 1.75 -2.20 -1.35
CA VAL A 27 2.67 -1.36 -0.58
C VAL A 27 3.92 -1.09 -1.39
N ALA A 28 4.32 0.18 -1.46
CA ALA A 28 5.57 0.62 -2.06
C ALA A 28 6.39 1.45 -1.07
N ILE A 29 7.71 1.21 -1.03
CA ILE A 29 8.66 1.97 -0.22
C ILE A 29 9.84 2.37 -1.09
N VAL A 30 10.20 3.65 -1.04
CA VAL A 30 11.38 4.20 -1.72
C VAL A 30 12.27 4.96 -0.74
N ASP A 31 13.58 4.99 -1.03
CA ASP A 31 14.52 5.88 -0.33
C ASP A 31 14.50 7.31 -0.92
N LEU A 32 15.33 8.20 -0.36
CA LEU A 32 15.45 9.58 -0.84
C LEU A 32 15.99 9.73 -2.27
N GLN A 33 16.67 8.71 -2.77
CA GLN A 33 17.19 8.68 -4.14
C GLN A 33 16.13 8.13 -5.11
N GLY A 34 14.96 7.72 -4.60
CA GLY A 34 13.91 7.07 -5.38
C GLY A 34 14.19 5.60 -5.64
N THR A 35 15.17 4.99 -4.97
CA THR A 35 15.41 3.55 -5.07
C THR A 35 14.24 2.81 -4.45
N VAL A 36 13.63 1.91 -5.22
CA VAL A 36 12.57 1.02 -4.72
C VAL A 36 13.17 0.01 -3.77
N LEU A 37 12.78 0.09 -2.50
CA LEU A 37 13.16 -0.87 -1.46
C LEU A 37 12.12 -1.98 -1.31
N LEU A 38 10.84 -1.63 -1.53
CA LEU A 38 9.72 -2.57 -1.53
C LEU A 38 8.72 -2.17 -2.60
N ASP A 39 8.25 -3.15 -3.35
CA ASP A 39 7.11 -3.06 -4.24
C ASP A 39 6.38 -4.41 -4.17
N LYS A 40 5.27 -4.45 -3.42
CA LYS A 40 4.55 -5.70 -3.16
C LYS A 40 3.04 -5.54 -3.29
N LYS A 41 2.49 -6.37 -4.17
CA LYS A 41 1.05 -6.65 -4.26
C LYS A 41 0.67 -7.74 -3.28
N ILE A 42 -0.40 -7.50 -2.54
CA ILE A 42 -0.96 -8.39 -1.54
C ILE A 42 -2.26 -8.95 -2.11
N ARG A 43 -2.40 -10.28 -2.10
CA ARG A 43 -3.64 -10.92 -2.51
C ARG A 43 -4.68 -10.72 -1.41
N VAL A 44 -5.72 -9.92 -1.70
CA VAL A 44 -6.91 -9.77 -0.85
C VAL A 44 -7.98 -10.74 -1.35
N THR A 45 -8.43 -11.68 -0.52
CA THR A 45 -9.40 -12.71 -0.93
C THR A 45 -10.83 -12.19 -0.97
N GLU A 46 -11.18 -11.25 -0.09
CA GLU A 46 -12.52 -10.67 0.05
C GLU A 46 -12.63 -9.31 -0.65
N MET A 47 -12.04 -9.17 -1.84
CA MET A 47 -12.08 -7.92 -2.60
C MET A 47 -13.48 -7.71 -3.20
N VAL A 48 -14.13 -6.61 -2.82
CA VAL A 48 -15.42 -6.18 -3.39
C VAL A 48 -15.20 -5.36 -4.67
N SER A 49 -14.30 -4.36 -4.63
CA SER A 49 -13.97 -3.56 -5.80
C SER A 49 -12.58 -2.92 -5.68
N PRO A 50 -11.90 -2.58 -6.81
CA PRO A 50 -10.71 -1.76 -6.76
C PRO A 50 -11.09 -0.34 -6.30
N MET A 51 -10.16 0.32 -5.61
CA MET A 51 -10.24 1.76 -5.37
C MET A 51 -9.21 2.42 -6.27
N THR A 52 -9.61 3.47 -6.98
CA THR A 52 -8.82 4.23 -7.94
C THR A 52 -9.09 5.70 -7.74
#